data_AF-A0A7C3G977-F1
#
_entry.id   AF-A0A7C3G977-F1
#
_cell.length_a   1.000
_cell.length_b   1.000
_cell.length_c   1.000
_cell.angle_alpha   90.00
_cell.angle_beta   90.00
_cell.angle_gamma   90.00
#
_symmetry.space_group_name_H-M   'P 1'
#
loop_
_entity.id
_entity.type
_entity.pdbx_description
1 polymer ?
#
loop_
_entity_poly.entity_id
_entity_poly.type
_entity_poly.pdbx_seq_one_letter_code
_entity_poly.pdbx_strand_id
1 'polypeptide(L)'
;PGLAFLLATVSAFGEDGYLEFWARLRDGGVRVAKGWSEAYFAAFTRYGGDRPLVVSYTTSPAAEVFFSEGKYKEPPTGNLLFPKSSFFQVEFVGILKGTKHRKAAERFVDWLLSKEVQEDIPLNMWVFPARRDARLPEVFLFAEVPTQPAKLAPDAIARNRERWIRAWTAVVLKGQDPRNAR
;
A
#
# COMPACT_ATOMS: atom_id res chain seq x y z
N PRO A 1 -0.93 1.03 -3.07
CA PRO A 1 -0.03 -0.15 -2.98
C PRO A 1 1.11 -0.23 -4.02
N GLY A 2 0.87 -0.09 -5.34
CA GLY A 2 1.92 -0.32 -6.36
C GLY A 2 3.16 0.58 -6.24
N LEU A 3 2.97 1.90 -6.13
CA LEU A 3 4.08 2.83 -5.89
C LEU A 3 4.78 2.54 -4.55
N ALA A 4 4.03 2.22 -3.50
CA ALA A 4 4.59 1.89 -2.20
C ALA A 4 5.52 0.66 -2.28
N PHE A 5 5.16 -0.35 -3.09
CA PHE A 5 6.00 -1.52 -3.32
C PHE A 5 7.26 -1.16 -4.13
N LEU A 6 7.15 -0.30 -5.16
CA LEU A 6 8.34 0.24 -5.85
C LEU A 6 9.28 0.95 -4.85
N LEU A 7 8.76 1.82 -3.99
CA LEU A 7 9.55 2.52 -2.98
C LEU A 7 10.19 1.55 -1.96
N ALA A 8 9.48 0.49 -1.58
CA ALA A 8 10.03 -0.58 -0.74
C ALA A 8 11.26 -1.23 -1.42
N THR A 9 11.15 -1.55 -2.71
CA THR A 9 12.26 -2.16 -3.47
C THR A 9 13.47 -1.22 -3.60
N VAL A 10 13.25 0.09 -3.80
CA VAL A 10 14.33 1.09 -3.82
C VAL A 10 15.02 1.17 -2.45
N SER A 11 14.26 1.14 -1.35
CA SER A 11 14.83 1.13 0.01
C SER A 11 15.58 -0.16 0.34
N ALA A 12 15.08 -1.30 -0.14
CA ALA A 12 15.64 -2.63 0.13
C ALA A 12 16.91 -2.90 -0.68
N PHE A 13 16.90 -2.59 -1.98
CA PHE A 13 17.96 -2.97 -2.92
C PHE A 13 18.83 -1.78 -3.39
N GLY A 14 18.47 -0.56 -3.01
CA GLY A 14 19.16 0.65 -3.47
C GLY A 14 18.78 1.03 -4.92
N GLU A 15 19.20 2.23 -5.34
CA GLU A 15 18.96 2.71 -6.71
C GLU A 15 19.66 1.85 -7.78
N ASP A 16 20.75 1.17 -7.40
CA ASP A 16 21.52 0.30 -8.28
C ASP A 16 21.03 -1.15 -8.33
N GLY A 17 20.07 -1.56 -7.49
CA GLY A 17 19.67 -2.97 -7.38
C GLY A 17 18.17 -3.22 -7.58
N TYR A 18 17.34 -2.20 -7.44
CA TYR A 18 15.88 -2.40 -7.49
C TYR A 18 15.40 -2.83 -8.88
N LEU A 19 16.02 -2.36 -9.97
CA LEU A 19 15.62 -2.71 -11.33
C LEU A 19 15.95 -4.17 -11.68
N GLU A 20 17.06 -4.70 -11.15
CA GLU A 20 17.44 -6.11 -11.29
C GLU A 20 16.42 -7.02 -10.60
N PHE A 21 15.98 -6.64 -9.40
CA PHE A 21 14.89 -7.33 -8.71
C PHE A 21 13.61 -7.32 -9.57
N TRP A 22 13.23 -6.18 -10.11
CA TRP A 22 12.03 -6.04 -10.94
C TRP A 22 12.12 -6.81 -12.27
N ALA A 23 13.28 -6.85 -12.92
CA ALA A 23 13.51 -7.66 -14.11
C ALA A 23 13.33 -9.15 -13.80
N ARG A 24 13.92 -9.64 -12.69
CA ARG A 24 13.71 -11.03 -12.25
C ARG A 24 12.25 -11.33 -11.92
N LEU A 25 11.54 -10.38 -11.31
CA LEU A 25 10.13 -10.53 -10.98
C LEU A 25 9.26 -10.59 -12.25
N ARG A 26 9.60 -9.79 -13.27
CA ARG A 26 9.01 -9.85 -14.62
C ARG A 26 9.26 -11.20 -15.28
N ASP A 27 10.50 -11.67 -15.28
CA ASP A 27 10.87 -12.96 -15.87
C ASP A 27 10.21 -14.13 -15.12
N GLY A 28 9.93 -13.96 -13.83
CA GLY A 28 9.12 -14.85 -13.00
C GLY A 28 7.60 -14.73 -13.22
N GLY A 29 7.16 -13.93 -14.19
CA GLY A 29 5.76 -13.86 -14.62
C GLY A 29 4.87 -12.92 -13.80
N VAL A 30 5.41 -11.89 -13.14
CA VAL A 30 4.59 -10.92 -12.39
C VAL A 30 3.53 -10.28 -13.28
N ARG A 31 2.31 -10.18 -12.74
CA ARG A 31 1.21 -9.47 -13.40
C ARG A 31 1.11 -8.05 -12.86
N VAL A 32 1.11 -7.08 -13.75
CA VAL A 32 0.80 -5.68 -13.43
C VAL A 32 -0.64 -5.39 -13.86
N ALA A 33 -1.53 -5.27 -12.87
CA ALA A 33 -2.93 -4.90 -13.08
C ALA A 33 -3.11 -3.37 -13.14
N LYS A 34 -4.23 -2.88 -13.68
CA LYS A 34 -4.52 -1.43 -13.74
C LYS A 34 -4.81 -0.82 -12.37
N GLY A 35 -5.25 -1.63 -11.41
CA GLY A 35 -5.59 -1.17 -10.08
C GLY A 35 -5.62 -2.30 -9.06
N TRP A 36 -5.73 -1.92 -7.79
CA TRP A 36 -5.75 -2.86 -6.67
C TRP A 36 -6.94 -3.84 -6.77
N SER A 37 -8.14 -3.37 -7.11
CA SER A 37 -9.32 -4.24 -7.18
C SER A 37 -9.19 -5.35 -8.22
N GLU A 38 -8.60 -5.06 -9.39
CA GLU A 38 -8.32 -6.09 -10.40
C GLU A 38 -7.29 -7.10 -9.89
N ALA A 39 -6.20 -6.62 -9.29
CA ALA A 39 -5.17 -7.50 -8.72
C ALA A 39 -5.74 -8.41 -7.62
N TYR A 40 -6.58 -7.85 -6.74
CA TYR A 40 -7.07 -8.52 -5.55
C TYR A 40 -8.27 -9.43 -5.82
N PHE A 41 -9.28 -8.97 -6.56
CA PHE A 41 -10.53 -9.71 -6.73
C PHE A 41 -10.57 -10.57 -8.00
N ALA A 42 -9.73 -10.30 -9.01
CA ALA A 42 -9.73 -11.07 -10.26
C ALA A 42 -8.51 -11.97 -10.42
N ALA A 43 -7.31 -11.49 -10.05
CA ALA A 43 -6.08 -12.24 -10.28
C ALA A 43 -5.63 -13.11 -9.09
N PHE A 44 -5.97 -12.73 -7.86
CA PHE A 44 -5.54 -13.44 -6.65
C PHE A 44 -6.31 -14.75 -6.47
N THR A 45 -5.62 -15.84 -6.12
CA THR A 45 -6.21 -17.18 -5.95
C THR A 45 -7.33 -17.23 -4.92
N ARG A 46 -7.25 -16.38 -3.89
CA ARG A 46 -8.32 -16.25 -2.87
C ARG A 46 -9.69 -15.94 -3.49
N TYR A 47 -9.74 -15.24 -4.62
CA TYR A 47 -10.96 -14.86 -5.32
C TYR A 47 -11.15 -15.58 -6.67
N GLY A 48 -10.45 -16.71 -6.87
CA GLY A 48 -10.60 -17.56 -8.05
C GLY A 48 -9.63 -17.25 -9.20
N GLY A 49 -8.65 -16.38 -8.98
CA GLY A 49 -7.56 -16.15 -9.94
C GLY A 49 -6.43 -17.20 -9.87
N ASP A 50 -5.33 -16.94 -10.58
CA ASP A 50 -4.18 -17.84 -10.71
C ASP A 50 -2.91 -17.35 -9.97
N ARG A 51 -2.96 -16.16 -9.34
CA ARG A 51 -1.82 -15.57 -8.64
C ARG A 51 -1.88 -15.87 -7.15
N PRO A 52 -0.90 -16.60 -6.58
CA PRO A 52 -0.92 -16.96 -5.16
C PRO A 52 -0.43 -15.82 -4.25
N LEU A 53 0.14 -14.75 -4.82
CA LEU A 53 0.65 -13.59 -4.09
C LEU A 53 0.10 -12.31 -4.72
N VAL A 54 -0.22 -11.32 -3.88
CA VAL A 54 -0.71 -10.01 -4.32
C VAL A 54 -0.10 -8.90 -3.45
N VAL A 55 0.23 -7.77 -4.07
CA VAL A 55 0.65 -6.57 -3.34
C VAL A 55 -0.60 -5.90 -2.76
N SER A 56 -0.77 -5.99 -1.44
CA SER A 56 -1.90 -5.41 -0.71
C SER A 56 -1.43 -4.71 0.58
N TYR A 57 -2.35 -4.47 1.51
CA TYR A 57 -2.12 -3.83 2.80
C TYR A 57 -2.17 -4.87 3.92
N THR A 58 -1.46 -4.65 5.03
CA THR A 58 -1.39 -5.60 6.15
C THR A 58 -2.70 -5.75 6.91
N THR A 59 -3.66 -4.86 6.64
CA THR A 59 -5.04 -4.86 7.14
C THR A 59 -5.99 -5.71 6.28
N SER A 60 -5.57 -6.18 5.09
CA SER A 60 -6.42 -7.02 4.23
C SER A 60 -6.91 -8.31 4.91
N PRO A 61 -6.08 -9.05 5.69
CA PRO A 61 -6.54 -10.19 6.47
C PRO A 61 -7.71 -9.88 7.42
N ALA A 62 -7.69 -8.71 8.09
CA ALA A 62 -8.79 -8.27 8.95
C ALA A 62 -10.08 -8.02 8.15
N ALA A 63 -9.97 -7.40 6.98
CA ALA A 63 -11.10 -7.18 6.08
C ALA A 63 -11.76 -8.50 5.64
N GLU A 64 -10.93 -9.49 5.30
CA GLU A 64 -11.42 -10.80 4.86
C GLU A 64 -12.18 -11.55 5.97
N VAL A 65 -11.74 -11.43 7.22
CA VAL A 65 -12.46 -11.99 8.37
C VAL A 65 -13.80 -11.26 8.57
N PHE A 66 -13.78 -9.93 8.57
CA PHE A 66 -14.99 -9.12 8.79
C PHE A 66 -16.07 -9.38 7.74
N PHE A 67 -15.73 -9.31 6.45
CA PHE A 67 -16.66 -9.54 5.35
C PHE A 67 -17.04 -11.02 5.16
N SER A 68 -16.49 -11.93 5.95
CA SER A 68 -16.88 -13.33 5.92
C SER A 68 -18.21 -13.61 6.62
N GLU A 69 -18.74 -12.63 7.35
CA GLU A 69 -19.98 -12.74 8.14
C GLU A 69 -19.95 -13.96 9.09
N GLY A 70 -18.78 -14.20 9.69
CA GLY A 70 -18.56 -15.28 10.67
C GLY A 70 -18.10 -16.61 10.09
N LYS A 71 -17.97 -16.74 8.76
CA LYS A 71 -17.41 -17.93 8.10
C LYS A 71 -15.94 -18.16 8.45
N TYR A 72 -15.16 -17.09 8.60
CA TYR A 72 -13.77 -17.15 9.01
C TYR A 72 -13.62 -16.70 10.46
N LYS A 73 -12.96 -17.54 11.27
CA LYS A 73 -12.50 -17.18 12.62
C LYS A 73 -11.05 -16.69 12.62
N GLU A 74 -10.29 -17.12 11.61
CA GLU A 74 -8.91 -16.74 11.33
C GLU A 74 -8.83 -16.29 9.86
N PRO A 75 -7.92 -15.37 9.50
CA PRO A 75 -7.80 -14.92 8.12
C PRO A 75 -7.48 -16.06 7.15
N PRO A 76 -8.13 -16.12 5.97
CA PRO A 76 -7.85 -17.11 4.95
C PRO A 76 -6.59 -16.79 4.13
N THR A 77 -5.95 -15.64 4.39
CA THR A 77 -4.70 -15.20 3.78
C THR A 77 -3.73 -14.72 4.87
N GLY A 78 -2.43 -14.70 4.55
CA GLY A 78 -1.39 -14.25 5.47
C GLY A 78 -0.56 -13.11 4.88
N ASN A 79 -0.01 -12.26 5.75
CA ASN A 79 0.94 -11.23 5.34
C ASN A 79 2.35 -11.82 5.17
N LEU A 80 3.11 -11.26 4.22
CA LEU A 80 4.54 -11.55 4.05
C LEU A 80 5.38 -10.39 4.57
N LEU A 81 5.82 -10.49 5.82
CA LEU A 81 6.48 -9.42 6.58
C LEU A 81 8.02 -9.50 6.53
N PHE A 82 8.61 -9.67 5.35
CA PHE A 82 10.07 -9.64 5.20
C PHE A 82 10.65 -8.25 5.54
N PRO A 83 11.90 -8.15 6.02
CA PRO A 83 12.57 -6.87 6.23
C PRO A 83 12.51 -5.99 4.98
N LYS A 84 12.10 -4.73 5.15
CA LYS A 84 11.96 -3.73 4.07
C LYS A 84 11.02 -4.11 2.92
N SER A 85 10.13 -5.09 3.08
CA SER A 85 9.13 -5.44 2.03
C SER A 85 7.86 -4.59 2.07
N SER A 86 7.60 -3.91 3.18
CA SER A 86 6.45 -3.02 3.38
C SER A 86 6.89 -1.56 3.38
N PHE A 87 6.03 -0.65 2.90
CA PHE A 87 6.28 0.79 2.95
C PHE A 87 5.12 1.48 3.65
N PHE A 88 5.42 2.31 4.65
CA PHE A 88 4.39 3.00 5.42
C PHE A 88 3.73 4.09 4.56
N GLN A 89 2.44 3.91 4.27
CA GLN A 89 1.64 4.85 3.49
C GLN A 89 0.77 5.67 4.45
N VAL A 90 0.85 7.00 4.32
CA VAL A 90 -0.02 7.94 5.02
C VAL A 90 -0.95 8.58 4.00
N GLU A 91 -2.24 8.57 4.29
CA GLU A 91 -3.25 9.27 3.51
C GLU A 91 -3.51 10.64 4.13
N PHE A 92 -3.45 11.69 3.31
CA PHE A 92 -3.51 13.08 3.77
C PHE A 92 -4.77 13.77 3.26
N VAL A 93 -5.26 14.71 4.06
CA VAL A 93 -6.22 15.74 3.64
C VAL A 93 -5.51 17.08 3.56
N GLY A 94 -5.83 17.88 2.54
CA GLY A 94 -5.22 19.19 2.31
C GLY A 94 -6.24 20.23 1.88
N ILE A 95 -6.05 21.46 2.34
CA ILE A 95 -6.90 22.60 1.95
C ILE A 95 -6.24 23.31 0.76
N LEU A 96 -6.95 23.38 -0.36
CA LEU A 96 -6.43 24.00 -1.58
C LEU A 96 -6.21 25.52 -1.41
N LYS A 97 -5.08 26.01 -1.92
CA LYS A 97 -4.78 27.44 -2.00
C LYS A 97 -5.84 28.14 -2.86
N GLY A 98 -6.36 29.27 -2.37
CA GLY A 98 -7.37 30.07 -3.08
C GLY A 98 -8.83 29.68 -2.80
N THR A 99 -9.09 28.73 -1.87
CA THR A 99 -10.46 28.44 -1.46
C THR A 99 -11.15 29.68 -0.87
N LYS A 100 -12.39 29.94 -1.31
CA LYS A 100 -13.27 30.98 -0.73
C LYS A 100 -13.92 30.53 0.59
N HIS A 101 -13.78 29.25 0.95
CA HIS A 101 -14.46 28.63 2.10
C HIS A 101 -13.46 28.07 3.12
N ARG A 102 -12.38 28.81 3.42
CA ARG A 102 -11.30 28.36 4.30
C ARG A 102 -11.80 27.81 5.64
N LYS A 103 -12.66 28.55 6.34
CA LYS A 103 -13.22 28.14 7.64
C LYS A 103 -14.02 26.83 7.57
N ALA A 104 -14.74 26.59 6.47
CA ALA A 104 -15.50 25.35 6.30
C ALA A 104 -14.56 24.16 6.02
N ALA A 105 -13.52 24.37 5.21
CA ALA A 105 -12.51 23.36 4.93
C ALA A 105 -11.72 22.97 6.20
N GLU A 106 -11.37 23.93 7.06
CA GLU A 106 -10.75 23.65 8.35
C GLU A 106 -11.66 22.81 9.25
N ARG A 107 -12.94 23.18 9.39
CA ARG A 107 -13.91 22.38 10.14
C ARG A 107 -14.05 20.95 9.60
N PHE A 108 -13.97 20.75 8.30
CA PHE A 108 -13.99 19.41 7.71
C PHE A 108 -12.75 18.61 8.09
N VAL A 109 -11.56 19.22 8.07
CA VAL A 109 -10.32 18.57 8.53
C VAL A 109 -10.41 18.23 10.02
N ASP A 110 -10.92 19.14 10.86
CA ASP A 110 -11.11 18.90 12.29
C ASP A 110 -12.10 17.76 12.54
N TRP A 111 -13.21 17.71 11.78
CA TRP A 111 -14.16 16.60 11.83
C TRP A 111 -13.53 15.28 11.41
N LEU A 112 -12.75 15.25 10.32
CA LEU A 112 -12.05 14.04 9.85
C LEU A 112 -11.05 13.53 10.90
N LEU A 113 -10.43 14.43 11.67
CA LEU A 113 -9.49 14.14 12.76
C LEU A 113 -10.17 13.98 14.13
N SER A 114 -11.51 14.03 14.19
CA SER A 114 -12.24 13.77 15.42
C SER A 114 -12.09 12.31 15.83
N LYS A 115 -12.28 12.02 17.13
CA LYS A 115 -12.14 10.65 17.63
C LYS A 115 -13.17 9.70 16.99
N GLU A 116 -14.42 10.14 16.90
CA GLU A 116 -15.53 9.37 16.31
C GLU A 116 -15.20 8.93 14.87
N VAL A 117 -14.83 9.88 14.01
CA VAL A 117 -14.49 9.56 12.61
C VAL A 117 -13.26 8.65 12.53
N GLN A 118 -12.27 8.84 13.41
CA GLN A 118 -11.07 8.00 13.43
C GLN A 118 -11.35 6.59 13.95
N GLU A 119 -12.34 6.40 14.82
CA GLU A 119 -12.80 5.06 15.25
C GLU A 119 -13.60 4.34 14.15
N ASP A 120 -14.22 5.08 13.22
CA ASP A 120 -14.94 4.53 12.08
C ASP A 120 -14.03 4.16 10.88
N ILE A 121 -12.87 4.80 10.73
CA ILE A 121 -11.91 4.54 9.64
C ILE A 121 -11.54 3.06 9.48
N PRO A 122 -11.17 2.32 10.54
CA PRO A 122 -10.79 0.91 10.45
C PRO A 122 -11.77 0.03 9.67
N LEU A 123 -13.07 0.18 9.88
CA LEU A 123 -14.09 -0.69 9.26
C LEU A 123 -14.61 -0.17 7.91
N ASN A 124 -14.36 1.10 7.59
CA ASN A 124 -14.79 1.70 6.32
C ASN A 124 -13.67 1.73 5.27
N MET A 125 -12.44 1.97 5.70
CA MET A 125 -11.29 2.17 4.81
C MET A 125 -10.23 1.08 4.94
N TRP A 126 -10.31 0.22 5.96
CA TRP A 126 -9.34 -0.84 6.22
C TRP A 126 -7.90 -0.31 6.38
N VAL A 127 -7.76 0.78 7.13
CA VAL A 127 -6.47 1.38 7.50
C VAL A 127 -6.45 1.70 9.00
N PHE A 128 -5.27 1.88 9.57
CA PHE A 128 -5.13 2.34 10.95
C PHE A 128 -5.51 3.83 11.07
N PRO A 129 -6.13 4.25 12.18
CA PRO A 129 -6.41 5.65 12.44
C PRO A 129 -5.12 6.44 12.65
N ALA A 130 -5.16 7.73 12.32
CA ALA A 130 -4.07 8.66 12.61
C ALA A 130 -4.03 9.03 14.12
N ARG A 131 -5.18 8.94 14.80
CA ARG A 131 -5.29 9.16 16.25
C ARG A 131 -4.86 7.94 17.04
N ARG A 132 -4.01 8.16 18.04
CA ARG A 132 -3.53 7.10 18.96
C ARG A 132 -4.54 6.70 20.03
N ASP A 133 -5.51 7.56 20.33
CA ASP A 133 -6.56 7.35 21.33
C ASP A 133 -7.88 6.81 20.73
N ALA A 134 -7.90 6.56 19.42
CA ALA A 134 -9.00 5.86 18.75
C ALA A 134 -8.94 4.37 19.09
N ARG A 135 -10.08 3.81 19.47
CA ARG A 135 -10.23 2.36 19.70
C ARG A 135 -10.24 1.62 18.36
N LEU A 136 -9.48 0.53 18.30
CA LEU A 136 -9.52 -0.37 17.16
C LEU A 136 -10.63 -1.42 17.37
N PRO A 137 -11.34 -1.83 16.30
CA PRO A 137 -12.27 -2.95 16.37
C PRO A 137 -11.51 -4.26 16.59
N GLU A 138 -12.16 -5.25 17.19
CA GLU A 138 -11.54 -6.54 17.55
C GLU A 138 -10.87 -7.22 16.34
N VAL A 139 -11.50 -7.17 15.16
CA VAL A 139 -10.97 -7.80 13.94
C VAL A 139 -9.59 -7.27 13.51
N PHE A 140 -9.18 -6.08 13.99
CA PHE A 140 -7.84 -5.54 13.76
C PHE A 140 -6.74 -6.29 14.54
N LEU A 141 -7.07 -7.25 15.39
CA LEU A 141 -6.09 -8.21 15.91
C LEU A 141 -5.40 -8.99 14.77
N PHE A 142 -6.04 -9.11 13.61
CA PHE A 142 -5.49 -9.70 12.39
C PHE A 142 -4.76 -8.69 11.48
N ALA A 143 -4.71 -7.41 11.86
CA ALA A 143 -3.98 -6.38 11.13
C ALA A 143 -2.58 -6.22 11.71
N GLU A 144 -1.61 -6.91 11.10
CA GLU A 144 -0.23 -6.90 11.61
C GLU A 144 0.48 -5.57 11.29
N VAL A 145 1.28 -5.09 12.25
CA VAL A 145 2.13 -3.90 12.07
C VAL A 145 3.57 -4.36 11.77
N PRO A 146 4.12 -4.08 10.58
CA PRO A 146 5.49 -4.46 10.25
C PRO A 146 6.51 -3.83 11.20
N THR A 147 7.44 -4.63 11.72
CA THR A 147 8.50 -4.16 12.64
C THR A 147 9.69 -3.54 11.91
N GLN A 148 9.90 -3.89 10.65
CA GLN A 148 11.01 -3.42 9.81
C GLN A 148 10.52 -2.89 8.45
N PRO A 149 9.67 -1.86 8.41
CA PRO A 149 9.22 -1.29 7.15
C PRO A 149 10.39 -0.62 6.42
N ALA A 150 10.32 -0.59 5.09
CA ALA A 150 11.17 0.23 4.24
C ALA A 150 11.04 1.70 4.62
N LYS A 151 12.16 2.42 4.54
CA LYS A 151 12.22 3.85 4.84
C LYS A 151 12.96 4.57 3.71
N LEU A 152 12.37 5.66 3.24
CA LEU A 152 12.98 6.62 2.33
C LEU A 152 12.62 8.03 2.81
N ALA A 153 13.57 8.96 2.72
CA ALA A 153 13.31 10.34 3.07
C ALA A 153 12.28 10.96 2.11
N PRO A 154 11.28 11.72 2.59
CA PRO A 154 10.28 12.36 1.73
C PRO A 154 10.89 13.19 0.60
N ASP A 155 11.95 13.96 0.88
CA ASP A 155 12.63 14.77 -0.13
C ASP A 155 13.33 13.92 -1.20
N ALA A 156 13.86 12.75 -0.83
CA ALA A 156 14.45 11.82 -1.79
C ALA A 156 13.36 11.24 -2.71
N ILE A 157 12.19 10.89 -2.15
CA ILE A 157 11.05 10.45 -2.94
C ILE A 157 10.60 11.57 -3.88
N ALA A 158 10.42 12.79 -3.38
CA ALA A 158 9.99 13.94 -4.18
C ALA A 158 10.93 14.22 -5.36
N ARG A 159 12.25 14.15 -5.16
CA ARG A 159 13.24 14.36 -6.22
C ARG A 159 13.31 13.22 -7.25
N ASN A 160 13.10 11.98 -6.83
CA ASN A 160 13.45 10.81 -7.64
C ASN A 160 12.25 9.99 -8.14
N ARG A 161 11.04 10.17 -7.58
CA ARG A 161 9.85 9.35 -7.87
C ARG A 161 9.59 9.20 -9.37
N GLU A 162 9.57 10.31 -10.10
CA GLU A 162 9.28 10.28 -11.54
C GLU A 162 10.36 9.54 -12.34
N ARG A 163 11.64 9.65 -11.92
CA ARG A 163 12.73 8.88 -12.53
C ARG A 163 12.55 7.39 -12.26
N TRP A 164 12.30 7.01 -11.01
CA TRP A 164 12.10 5.60 -10.62
C TRP A 164 10.89 4.97 -11.33
N ILE A 165 9.78 5.69 -11.46
CA ILE A 165 8.59 5.19 -12.20
C ILE A 165 8.91 4.97 -13.67
N ARG A 166 9.62 5.90 -14.33
CA ARG A 166 10.00 5.75 -15.75
C ARG A 166 10.95 4.58 -15.97
N ALA A 167 11.97 4.44 -15.14
CA ALA A 167 12.93 3.34 -15.20
C ALA A 167 12.23 1.98 -14.95
N TRP A 168 11.41 1.90 -13.90
CA TRP A 168 10.58 0.73 -13.64
C TRP A 168 9.67 0.38 -14.82
N THR A 169 9.02 1.38 -15.43
CA THR A 169 8.16 1.19 -16.61
C THR A 169 8.94 0.60 -17.78
N ALA A 170 10.14 1.12 -18.04
CA ALA A 170 11.01 0.62 -19.10
C ALA A 170 11.39 -0.85 -18.88
N VAL A 171 11.78 -1.22 -17.65
CA VAL A 171 12.17 -2.58 -17.33
C VAL A 171 10.97 -3.53 -17.32
N VAL A 172 9.94 -3.21 -16.54
CA VAL A 172 8.85 -4.16 -16.24
C VAL A 172 7.82 -4.23 -17.38
N LEU A 173 7.43 -3.09 -17.95
CA LEU A 173 6.37 -3.04 -18.97
C LEU A 173 6.90 -3.07 -20.41
N LYS A 174 8.14 -2.63 -20.63
CA LYS A 174 8.74 -2.59 -21.98
C LYS A 174 9.87 -3.60 -22.19
N GLY A 175 10.23 -4.38 -21.18
CA GLY A 175 11.23 -5.44 -21.34
C GLY A 175 12.68 -4.96 -21.40
N GLN A 176 12.96 -3.68 -21.10
CA GLN A 176 14.32 -3.15 -21.21
C GLN A 176 15.28 -3.77 -20.19
N ASP A 177 16.55 -3.92 -20.58
CA ASP A 177 17.62 -4.32 -19.67
C ASP A 177 17.81 -3.25 -18.57
N PRO A 178 17.84 -3.64 -17.27
CA PRO A 178 18.06 -2.73 -16.16
C PRO A 178 19.23 -1.77 -16.32
N ARG A 179 20.34 -2.21 -16.94
CA ARG A 179 21.56 -1.41 -17.14
C ARG A 179 21.33 -0.22 -18.07
N ASN A 180 20.35 -0.32 -18.96
CA ASN A 180 20.02 0.74 -19.93
C ASN A 180 18.91 1.67 -19.44
N ALA A 181 18.25 1.34 -18.33
CA ALA A 181 17.08 2.07 -17.82
C ALA A 181 17.41 3.01 -16.65
N ARG A 182 18.68 3.01 -16.19
CA ARG A 182 19.18 3.85 -15.10
C ARG A 182 19.40 5.29 -15.56
#